data_AF-A0A1J1LFM5-F1
#
_entry.id   AF-A0A1J1LFM5-F1
#
_cell.length_a   1.000
_cell.length_b   1.000
_cell.length_c   1.000
_cell.angle_alpha   90.00
_cell.angle_beta   90.00
_cell.angle_gamma   90.00
#
_symmetry.space_group_name_H-M   'P 1'
#
loop_
_entity.id
_entity.type
_entity.pdbx_description
1 polymer ?
#
loop_
_entity_poly.entity_id
_entity_poly.type
_entity_poly.pdbx_seq_one_letter_code
_entity_poly.pdbx_strand_id
1 'polypeptide(L)'
;MTLQPNFSSPSTPEPVAMSTGSTTSLVGVNIITITNKNVNRKGEYIGTTNPDYIEVSPFLAPFDFIIYGLEGADTLSGGAGDDSLFGGKGNDSLIGLNSNDIIQGNLGADYINGGNGDDSVFGGQGNDTLLGSAGNDSLAGDKGVNQLTGGFGSDRFAVRSIESENTGSASDFIPDNADVITDFTPGEDVIVVSGVPSFAQLSLVSITPEAVRGIFPSIERTLGGGTLIEVQATGQVIGFLENIEPQQLLTSSFLFFPTSLG
;
A
#
# COMPACT_ATOMS: atom_id res chain seq x y z
N MET A 1 -13.58 -29.26 43.75
CA MET A 1 -13.30 -27.83 43.92
C MET A 1 -12.32 -27.45 42.83
N THR A 2 -12.86 -27.07 41.68
CA THR A 2 -12.10 -26.82 40.45
C THR A 2 -11.74 -25.34 40.44
N LEU A 3 -10.45 -25.02 40.49
CA LEU A 3 -9.95 -23.66 40.34
C LEU A 3 -9.95 -23.34 38.83
N GLN A 4 -10.82 -22.43 38.38
CA GLN A 4 -10.65 -21.79 37.08
C GLN A 4 -9.68 -20.61 37.23
N PRO A 5 -8.71 -20.44 36.32
CA PRO A 5 -7.86 -19.25 36.31
C PRO A 5 -8.68 -18.04 35.82
N ASN A 6 -8.65 -16.96 36.60
CA ASN A 6 -9.15 -15.65 36.19
C ASN A 6 -8.26 -15.12 35.07
N PHE A 7 -8.73 -15.18 33.83
CA PHE A 7 -8.21 -14.33 32.78
C PHE A 7 -8.87 -12.96 32.92
N SER A 8 -8.17 -12.03 33.55
CA SER A 8 -8.50 -10.62 33.42
C SER A 8 -8.36 -10.23 31.93
N SER A 9 -9.47 -9.81 31.33
CA SER A 9 -9.51 -9.11 30.05
C SER A 9 -8.40 -8.06 30.00
N PRO A 10 -7.66 -7.89 28.89
CA PRO A 10 -6.89 -6.67 28.71
C PRO A 10 -7.85 -5.49 28.88
N SER A 11 -7.48 -4.54 29.72
CA SER A 11 -8.25 -3.32 29.95
C SER A 11 -8.37 -2.58 28.62
N THR A 12 -9.61 -2.34 28.18
CA THR A 12 -9.89 -1.33 27.16
C THR A 12 -9.29 0.00 27.64
N PRO A 13 -8.37 0.63 26.90
CA PRO A 13 -7.78 1.91 27.29
C PRO A 13 -8.88 2.97 27.45
N GLU A 14 -8.83 3.76 28.52
CA GLU A 14 -9.76 4.90 28.67
C GLU A 14 -9.35 6.04 27.72
N PRO A 15 -10.30 6.63 26.96
CA PRO A 15 -10.00 7.72 26.05
C PRO A 15 -9.56 8.98 26.82
N VAL A 16 -8.39 9.53 26.48
CA VAL A 16 -7.87 10.78 27.02
C VAL A 16 -8.60 11.97 26.39
N ALA A 17 -9.19 12.86 27.21
CA ALA A 17 -9.90 14.03 26.72
C ALA A 17 -8.94 15.13 26.22
N MET A 18 -9.11 15.61 24.98
CA MET A 18 -8.27 16.64 24.36
C MET A 18 -8.79 18.08 24.57
N SER A 19 -7.86 19.03 24.75
CA SER A 19 -8.11 20.47 24.98
C SER A 19 -8.21 21.26 23.67
N THR A 20 -9.19 22.16 23.59
CA THR A 20 -9.54 22.96 22.41
C THR A 20 -8.50 24.03 22.07
N GLY A 21 -7.99 24.04 20.83
CA GLY A 21 -7.45 25.26 20.21
C GLY A 21 -5.95 25.34 19.90
N SER A 22 -5.21 24.22 19.88
CA SER A 22 -3.83 24.19 19.39
C SER A 22 -3.59 22.86 18.66
N THR A 23 -2.64 22.81 17.72
CA THR A 23 -2.08 21.54 17.24
C THR A 23 -1.71 20.72 18.47
N THR A 24 -2.53 19.73 18.78
CA THR A 24 -2.32 18.95 20.00
C THR A 24 -1.36 17.85 19.58
N SER A 25 -0.06 18.18 19.62
CA SER A 25 0.98 17.15 19.53
C SER A 25 0.82 16.27 20.76
N LEU A 26 0.30 15.07 20.55
CA LEU A 26 0.04 14.07 21.60
C LEU A 26 1.36 13.33 21.88
N VAL A 27 2.39 14.08 22.28
CA VAL A 27 3.70 13.52 22.60
C VAL A 27 3.56 12.59 23.81
N GLY A 28 3.72 11.28 23.58
CA GLY A 28 3.78 10.25 24.61
C GLY A 28 2.49 9.47 24.88
N VAL A 29 1.51 9.48 23.95
CA VAL A 29 0.30 8.66 24.06
C VAL A 29 0.22 7.67 22.90
N ASN A 30 0.51 6.40 23.18
CA ASN A 30 0.51 5.33 22.18
C ASN A 30 -0.90 4.84 21.79
N ILE A 31 -1.98 5.37 22.39
CA ILE A 31 -3.36 4.98 22.07
C ILE A 31 -4.24 6.22 22.03
N ILE A 32 -4.71 6.59 20.84
CA ILE A 32 -5.55 7.75 20.58
C ILE A 32 -6.83 7.28 19.88
N THR A 33 -7.98 7.48 20.51
CA THR A 33 -9.29 7.23 19.89
C THR A 33 -10.09 8.51 19.81
N ILE A 34 -10.53 8.90 18.61
CA ILE A 34 -11.18 10.20 18.35
C ILE A 34 -12.67 9.96 18.12
N THR A 35 -13.56 10.36 19.05
CA THR A 35 -14.97 9.85 19.06
C THR A 35 -16.10 10.86 18.84
N ASN A 36 -16.00 12.15 19.20
CA ASN A 36 -16.93 13.22 18.74
C ASN A 36 -16.76 14.57 19.44
N LYS A 37 -16.17 14.64 20.64
CA LYS A 37 -16.47 15.79 21.52
C LYS A 37 -15.61 17.04 21.32
N ASN A 38 -14.44 16.97 20.65
CA ASN A 38 -13.46 18.07 20.68
C ASN A 38 -12.69 18.30 19.36
N VAL A 39 -13.19 17.84 18.21
CA VAL A 39 -12.40 17.85 16.98
C VAL A 39 -12.59 19.16 16.20
N ASN A 40 -11.53 19.97 16.12
CA ASN A 40 -11.44 21.04 15.14
C ASN A 40 -11.48 20.39 13.75
N ARG A 41 -12.25 20.98 12.83
CA ARG A 41 -12.78 20.41 11.57
C ARG A 41 -11.77 19.97 10.49
N LYS A 42 -10.48 19.94 10.83
CA LYS A 42 -9.35 19.34 10.11
C LYS A 42 -8.34 18.94 11.18
N GLY A 43 -8.37 17.70 11.63
CA GLY A 43 -7.52 17.25 12.73
C GLY A 43 -6.19 16.78 12.18
N GLU A 44 -5.10 17.45 12.56
CA GLU A 44 -3.75 16.93 12.36
C GLU A 44 -3.33 16.20 13.65
N TYR A 45 -2.91 14.94 13.49
CA TYR A 45 -2.46 14.06 14.55
C TYR A 45 -1.03 13.61 14.26
N ILE A 46 -0.18 13.74 15.26
CA ILE A 46 1.23 13.36 15.18
C ILE A 46 1.47 12.38 16.32
N GLY A 47 1.92 11.19 15.95
CA GLY A 47 2.35 10.12 16.84
C GLY A 47 3.65 10.47 17.58
N THR A 48 4.31 9.42 18.05
CA THR A 48 5.49 9.45 18.89
C THR A 48 6.62 8.71 18.19
N THR A 49 7.74 8.45 18.88
CA THR A 49 8.81 7.62 18.33
C THR A 49 8.67 6.15 18.73
N ASN A 50 7.53 5.78 19.33
CA ASN A 50 7.21 4.42 19.73
C ASN A 50 6.00 3.96 18.92
N PRO A 51 5.75 2.64 18.84
CA PRO A 51 4.52 2.11 18.27
C PRO A 51 3.27 2.79 18.84
N ASP A 52 2.47 3.36 17.94
CA ASP A 52 1.23 4.07 18.23
C ASP A 52 0.01 3.36 17.63
N TYR A 53 -1.13 3.57 18.27
CA TYR A 53 -2.45 3.17 17.81
C TYR A 53 -3.33 4.41 17.73
N ILE A 54 -3.62 4.88 16.52
CA ILE A 54 -4.45 6.06 16.27
C ILE A 54 -5.67 5.64 15.46
N GLU A 55 -6.85 5.75 16.07
CA GLU A 55 -8.11 5.37 15.42
C GLU A 55 -9.10 6.53 15.48
N VAL A 56 -9.51 6.99 14.29
CA VAL A 56 -10.59 7.95 14.12
C VAL A 56 -11.92 7.20 14.02
N SER A 57 -12.91 7.64 14.81
CA SER A 57 -14.25 7.06 14.76
C SER A 57 -14.88 7.26 13.36
N PRO A 58 -15.46 6.20 12.75
CA PRO A 58 -16.11 6.31 11.44
C PRO A 58 -17.38 7.19 11.45
N PHE A 59 -17.92 7.50 12.64
CA PHE A 59 -19.05 8.41 12.80
C PHE A 59 -18.69 9.90 12.73
N LEU A 60 -17.43 10.22 12.39
CA LEU A 60 -16.95 11.60 12.23
C LEU A 60 -17.01 12.09 10.77
N ALA A 61 -17.70 11.37 9.89
CA ALA A 61 -17.99 11.86 8.55
C ALA A 61 -18.66 13.26 8.60
N PRO A 62 -18.31 14.20 7.69
CA PRO A 62 -17.33 14.09 6.61
C PRO A 62 -16.03 14.83 6.96
N PHE A 63 -15.43 14.59 8.13
CA PHE A 63 -14.24 15.33 8.55
C PHE A 63 -12.97 14.66 8.06
N ASP A 64 -12.12 15.45 7.40
CA ASP A 64 -10.80 15.01 6.92
C ASP A 64 -9.74 15.13 8.04
N PHE A 65 -8.86 14.14 8.09
CA PHE A 65 -7.76 14.03 9.04
C PHE A 65 -6.42 13.88 8.35
N ILE A 66 -5.38 14.37 9.03
CA ILE A 66 -3.98 14.10 8.66
C ILE A 66 -3.35 13.39 9.84
N ILE A 67 -2.82 12.18 9.63
CA ILE A 67 -2.28 11.33 10.69
C ILE A 67 -0.84 10.94 10.34
N TYR A 68 0.10 11.21 11.24
CA TYR A 68 1.51 10.82 11.14
C TYR A 68 1.85 9.82 12.25
N GLY A 69 2.35 8.63 11.92
CA GLY A 69 2.86 7.63 12.88
C GLY A 69 4.27 7.97 13.39
N LEU A 70 5.14 8.42 12.48
CA LEU A 70 6.55 8.79 12.70
C LEU A 70 7.53 7.61 12.77
N GLU A 71 7.83 7.09 13.96
CA GLU A 71 8.72 5.93 14.13
C GLU A 71 8.01 4.90 15.01
N GLY A 72 8.04 3.63 14.61
CA GLY A 72 7.33 2.60 15.34
C GLY A 72 6.77 1.56 14.40
N ALA A 73 6.04 0.59 14.92
CA ALA A 73 5.14 -0.19 14.11
C ALA A 73 3.75 0.32 14.46
N ASP A 74 3.23 1.22 13.66
CA ASP A 74 2.05 2.00 13.99
C ASP A 74 0.78 1.37 13.41
N THR A 75 -0.35 1.62 14.06
CA THR A 75 -1.67 1.26 13.54
C THR A 75 -2.50 2.53 13.43
N LEU A 76 -2.75 2.96 12.20
CA LEU A 76 -3.46 4.21 11.91
C LEU A 76 -4.77 3.92 11.17
N SER A 77 -5.86 4.57 11.58
CA SER A 77 -7.14 4.52 10.90
C SER A 77 -7.76 5.91 10.73
N GLY A 78 -8.04 6.27 9.47
CA GLY A 78 -8.52 7.60 9.02
C GLY A 78 -9.96 7.91 9.41
N GLY A 79 -10.83 6.90 9.38
CA GLY A 79 -12.20 7.01 9.86
C GLY A 79 -13.20 7.16 8.72
N ALA A 80 -13.70 8.36 8.50
CA ALA A 80 -14.59 8.63 7.39
C ALA A 80 -14.39 10.08 6.98
N GLY A 81 -14.17 10.32 5.70
CA GLY A 81 -13.70 11.61 5.20
C GLY A 81 -12.57 11.35 4.23
N ASP A 82 -12.07 12.39 3.57
CA ASP A 82 -10.93 12.24 2.67
C ASP A 82 -9.65 12.42 3.50
N ASP A 83 -9.11 11.34 4.03
CA ASP A 83 -8.04 11.35 5.03
C ASP A 83 -6.65 11.24 4.40
N SER A 84 -5.62 11.64 5.16
CA SER A 84 -4.22 11.49 4.78
C SER A 84 -3.44 10.79 5.88
N LEU A 85 -2.96 9.58 5.60
CA LEU A 85 -2.26 8.73 6.57
C LEU A 85 -0.81 8.54 6.14
N PHE A 86 0.11 8.77 7.07
CA PHE A 86 1.55 8.60 6.87
C PHE A 86 2.09 7.70 7.98
N GLY A 87 2.52 6.47 7.63
CA GLY A 87 3.09 5.51 8.59
C GLY A 87 4.39 6.03 9.18
N GLY A 88 5.42 6.13 8.36
CA GLY A 88 6.70 6.73 8.73
C GLY A 88 7.82 5.70 8.68
N LYS A 89 8.42 5.37 9.81
CA LYS A 89 9.44 4.33 9.90
C LYS A 89 8.92 3.14 10.69
N GLY A 90 9.14 1.96 10.14
CA GLY A 90 8.82 0.67 10.73
C GLY A 90 7.68 0.03 9.96
N ASN A 91 7.17 -1.10 10.46
CA ASN A 91 6.18 -1.88 9.72
C ASN A 91 4.79 -1.45 10.18
N ASP A 92 4.13 -0.63 9.39
CA ASP A 92 2.89 0.05 9.76
C ASP A 92 1.66 -0.67 9.23
N SER A 93 0.52 -0.45 9.89
CA SER A 93 -0.81 -0.90 9.47
C SER A 93 -1.71 0.31 9.28
N LEU A 94 -2.01 0.65 8.03
CA LEU A 94 -2.74 1.88 7.67
C LEU A 94 -4.08 1.54 7.02
N ILE A 95 -5.18 2.15 7.50
CA ILE A 95 -6.54 1.89 7.00
C ILE A 95 -7.30 3.21 6.78
N GLY A 96 -7.66 3.53 5.54
CA GLY A 96 -8.43 4.74 5.19
C GLY A 96 -9.89 4.66 5.64
N LEU A 97 -10.56 3.57 5.25
CA LEU A 97 -11.96 3.18 5.51
C LEU A 97 -12.98 3.68 4.47
N ASN A 98 -13.42 4.94 4.51
CA ASN A 98 -14.46 5.42 3.59
C ASN A 98 -14.10 6.80 3.05
N SER A 99 -14.48 7.05 1.79
CA SER A 99 -14.18 8.24 0.99
C SER A 99 -12.77 8.14 0.41
N ASN A 100 -12.27 9.22 -0.19
CA ASN A 100 -11.08 9.14 -1.05
C ASN A 100 -9.84 9.51 -0.23
N ASP A 101 -9.06 8.51 0.12
CA ASP A 101 -7.92 8.64 1.02
C ASP A 101 -6.59 8.74 0.28
N ILE A 102 -5.61 9.38 0.93
CA ILE A 102 -4.20 9.36 0.54
C ILE A 102 -3.43 8.64 1.63
N ILE A 103 -2.84 7.48 1.30
CA ILE A 103 -2.17 6.66 2.29
C ILE A 103 -0.74 6.35 1.84
N GLN A 104 0.23 6.61 2.71
CA GLN A 104 1.64 6.41 2.45
C GLN A 104 2.32 5.66 3.60
N GLY A 105 2.84 4.46 3.32
CA GLY A 105 3.58 3.63 4.28
C GLY A 105 4.90 4.28 4.71
N ASN A 106 5.68 4.70 3.71
CA ASN A 106 7.03 5.28 3.82
C ASN A 106 8.15 4.25 3.95
N LEU A 107 8.67 3.96 5.14
CA LEU A 107 9.84 3.11 5.32
C LEU A 107 9.49 1.90 6.17
N GLY A 108 9.60 0.70 5.62
CA GLY A 108 9.30 -0.54 6.33
C GLY A 108 8.47 -1.47 5.45
N ALA A 109 8.14 -2.65 5.97
CA ALA A 109 7.21 -3.55 5.27
C ALA A 109 5.80 -3.28 5.79
N ASP A 110 5.04 -2.51 5.02
CA ASP A 110 3.77 -1.93 5.44
C ASP A 110 2.58 -2.75 4.95
N TYR A 111 1.51 -2.72 5.74
CA TYR A 111 0.19 -3.19 5.35
C TYR A 111 -0.73 -1.98 5.18
N ILE A 112 -1.26 -1.77 3.98
CA ILE A 112 -2.07 -0.60 3.67
C ILE A 112 -3.39 -1.03 3.01
N ASN A 113 -4.50 -0.52 3.52
CA ASN A 113 -5.82 -0.71 2.96
C ASN A 113 -6.51 0.66 2.75
N GLY A 114 -6.80 1.02 1.49
CA GLY A 114 -7.57 2.21 1.12
C GLY A 114 -8.96 2.17 1.74
N GLY A 115 -9.77 1.21 1.31
CA GLY A 115 -11.11 1.01 1.84
C GLY A 115 -12.16 1.23 0.76
N ASN A 116 -13.21 1.98 1.09
CA ASN A 116 -14.21 2.38 0.11
C ASN A 116 -13.89 3.79 -0.39
N GLY A 117 -13.84 4.01 -1.68
CA GLY A 117 -13.52 5.31 -2.27
C GLY A 117 -12.49 5.16 -3.36
N ASP A 118 -12.22 6.25 -4.09
CA ASP A 118 -11.13 6.27 -5.06
C ASP A 118 -9.84 6.69 -4.32
N ASP A 119 -9.04 5.71 -3.91
CA ASP A 119 -7.90 5.91 -3.02
C ASP A 119 -6.56 6.06 -3.77
N SER A 120 -5.61 6.78 -3.15
CA SER A 120 -4.22 6.85 -3.61
C SER A 120 -3.30 6.21 -2.57
N VAL A 121 -2.78 5.04 -2.89
CA VAL A 121 -2.05 4.16 -1.96
C VAL A 121 -0.60 3.98 -2.40
N PHE A 122 0.33 4.38 -1.54
CA PHE A 122 1.78 4.34 -1.78
C PHE A 122 2.47 3.52 -0.69
N GLY A 123 3.17 2.45 -1.06
CA GLY A 123 3.94 1.61 -0.12
C GLY A 123 5.17 2.34 0.40
N GLY A 124 6.03 2.75 -0.52
CA GLY A 124 7.27 3.47 -0.20
C GLY A 124 8.48 2.55 -0.34
N GLN A 125 9.24 2.35 0.72
CA GLN A 125 10.40 1.48 0.73
C GLN A 125 10.14 0.27 1.63
N GLY A 126 10.10 -0.90 1.02
CA GLY A 126 10.04 -2.18 1.71
C GLY A 126 9.27 -3.18 0.87
N ASN A 127 8.88 -4.30 1.46
CA ASN A 127 8.01 -5.25 0.78
C ASN A 127 6.61 -5.06 1.34
N ASP A 128 5.82 -4.25 0.68
CA ASP A 128 4.52 -3.78 1.17
C ASP A 128 3.37 -4.65 0.65
N THR A 129 2.26 -4.61 1.35
CA THR A 129 0.98 -5.20 0.92
C THR A 129 -0.05 -4.09 0.83
N LEU A 130 -0.45 -3.76 -0.39
CA LEU A 130 -1.38 -2.67 -0.70
C LEU A 130 -2.71 -3.23 -1.20
N LEU A 131 -3.80 -2.79 -0.58
CA LEU A 131 -5.18 -3.10 -0.96
C LEU A 131 -5.92 -1.79 -1.27
N GLY A 132 -6.47 -1.64 -2.47
CA GLY A 132 -7.39 -0.54 -2.82
C GLY A 132 -8.76 -0.76 -2.20
N SER A 133 -9.29 -1.98 -2.38
CA SER A 133 -10.59 -2.47 -1.92
C SER A 133 -11.76 -2.11 -2.84
N ALA A 134 -12.45 -0.99 -2.67
CA ALA A 134 -13.63 -0.68 -3.48
C ALA A 134 -13.61 0.76 -3.97
N GLY A 135 -13.55 0.96 -5.28
CA GLY A 135 -13.45 2.25 -5.94
C GLY A 135 -12.41 2.18 -7.05
N ASN A 136 -12.05 3.31 -7.64
CA ASN A 136 -11.05 3.37 -8.69
C ASN A 136 -9.72 3.81 -8.09
N ASP A 137 -8.93 2.83 -7.67
CA ASP A 137 -7.78 3.08 -6.84
C ASP A 137 -6.51 3.30 -7.66
N SER A 138 -5.53 3.96 -7.06
CA SER A 138 -4.19 4.11 -7.60
C SER A 138 -3.17 3.54 -6.62
N LEU A 139 -2.54 2.43 -6.98
CA LEU A 139 -1.61 1.68 -6.15
C LEU A 139 -0.19 1.77 -6.71
N ALA A 140 0.76 2.15 -5.85
CA ALA A 140 2.18 2.17 -6.16
C ALA A 140 2.99 1.54 -5.03
N GLY A 141 3.65 0.41 -5.30
CA GLY A 141 4.56 -0.24 -4.36
C GLY A 141 5.89 0.50 -4.16
N ASP A 142 6.28 1.33 -5.14
CA ASP A 142 7.51 2.13 -5.15
C ASP A 142 8.84 1.34 -5.15
N LYS A 143 9.43 1.05 -3.98
CA LYS A 143 10.72 0.35 -3.85
C LYS A 143 10.51 -0.95 -3.08
N GLY A 144 11.13 -2.02 -3.57
CA GLY A 144 11.00 -3.37 -3.02
C GLY A 144 9.97 -4.21 -3.79
N VAL A 145 9.71 -5.42 -3.30
CA VAL A 145 8.80 -6.39 -3.94
C VAL A 145 7.46 -6.34 -3.23
N ASN A 146 6.49 -5.68 -3.85
CA ASN A 146 5.20 -5.41 -3.22
C ASN A 146 4.09 -6.32 -3.73
N GLN A 147 3.05 -6.50 -2.93
CA GLN A 147 1.79 -7.14 -3.33
C GLN A 147 0.72 -6.08 -3.49
N LEU A 148 0.15 -5.97 -4.69
CA LEU A 148 -0.86 -4.98 -5.02
C LEU A 148 -2.18 -5.68 -5.35
N THR A 149 -3.25 -5.26 -4.69
CA THR A 149 -4.61 -5.78 -4.88
C THR A 149 -5.54 -4.60 -5.09
N GLY A 150 -6.09 -4.42 -6.28
CA GLY A 150 -6.97 -3.29 -6.60
C GLY A 150 -8.33 -3.45 -5.93
N GLY A 151 -8.94 -4.61 -6.09
CA GLY A 151 -10.27 -4.93 -5.60
C GLY A 151 -11.35 -4.67 -6.65
N PHE A 152 -12.39 -3.93 -6.29
CA PHE A 152 -13.50 -3.62 -7.19
C PHE A 152 -13.35 -2.22 -7.76
N GLY A 153 -13.40 -2.11 -9.09
CA GLY A 153 -13.41 -0.83 -9.79
C GLY A 153 -12.30 -0.79 -10.83
N SER A 154 -12.12 0.37 -11.46
CA SER A 154 -11.10 0.56 -12.51
C SER A 154 -9.80 1.08 -11.93
N ASP A 155 -8.91 0.16 -11.61
CA ASP A 155 -7.72 0.43 -10.82
C ASP A 155 -6.50 0.76 -11.67
N ARG A 156 -5.55 1.45 -11.03
CA ARG A 156 -4.25 1.82 -11.62
C ARG A 156 -3.13 1.22 -10.80
N PHE A 157 -2.33 0.37 -11.43
CA PHE A 157 -1.14 -0.21 -10.80
C PHE A 157 0.11 0.41 -11.39
N ALA A 158 0.87 1.16 -10.59
CA ALA A 158 2.12 1.76 -11.01
C ALA A 158 3.25 0.73 -10.98
N VAL A 159 3.92 0.57 -12.12
CA VAL A 159 5.15 -0.21 -12.24
C VAL A 159 6.23 0.65 -12.88
N ARG A 160 7.49 0.46 -12.49
CA ARG A 160 8.58 1.33 -12.91
C ARG A 160 9.77 0.56 -13.43
N SER A 161 10.21 0.93 -14.63
CA SER A 161 11.54 0.60 -15.11
C SER A 161 12.54 1.53 -14.41
N ILE A 162 13.40 0.97 -13.58
CA ILE A 162 14.46 1.73 -12.89
C ILE A 162 15.75 1.55 -13.66
N GLU A 163 16.31 2.64 -14.20
CA GLU A 163 17.68 2.65 -14.70
C GLU A 163 18.64 2.58 -13.50
N SER A 164 18.98 1.37 -13.07
CA SER A 164 20.08 1.09 -12.14
C SER A 164 19.95 1.61 -10.70
N GLU A 165 19.26 0.84 -9.85
CA GLU A 165 19.80 0.51 -8.51
C GLU A 165 20.26 -0.97 -8.52
N ASN A 166 21.09 -1.34 -9.51
CA ASN A 166 21.78 -2.62 -9.59
C ASN A 166 22.73 -2.75 -8.37
N THR A 167 22.19 -3.16 -7.23
CA THR A 167 23.00 -3.68 -6.11
C THR A 167 22.99 -5.21 -6.07
N GLY A 168 22.11 -5.86 -6.85
CA GLY A 168 22.18 -7.28 -7.17
C GLY A 168 23.08 -7.53 -8.37
N SER A 169 23.95 -8.54 -8.26
CA SER A 169 24.80 -9.01 -9.35
C SER A 169 23.96 -9.36 -10.58
N ALA A 170 24.53 -9.27 -11.79
CA ALA A 170 23.86 -9.64 -13.06
C ALA A 170 23.44 -11.12 -13.16
N SER A 171 23.57 -11.89 -12.08
CA SER A 171 23.07 -13.26 -11.91
C SER A 171 21.78 -13.33 -11.07
N ASP A 172 21.31 -12.22 -10.51
CA ASP A 172 20.07 -12.18 -9.74
C ASP A 172 18.91 -11.84 -10.68
N PHE A 173 18.26 -12.89 -11.15
CA PHE A 173 17.04 -12.84 -11.96
C PHE A 173 15.81 -12.55 -11.07
N ILE A 174 16.01 -12.26 -9.78
CA ILE A 174 14.98 -11.78 -8.87
C ILE A 174 14.77 -10.30 -9.18
N PRO A 175 13.55 -9.90 -9.56
CA PRO A 175 13.26 -8.50 -9.71
C PRO A 175 13.07 -7.88 -8.33
N ASP A 176 14.17 -7.37 -7.76
CA ASP A 176 14.18 -6.71 -6.44
C ASP A 176 13.17 -5.56 -6.32
N ASN A 177 12.59 -5.09 -7.42
CA ASN A 177 11.57 -4.03 -7.46
C ASN A 177 10.37 -4.33 -8.38
N ALA A 178 10.14 -5.59 -8.80
CA ALA A 178 8.89 -5.88 -9.52
C ALA A 178 7.79 -6.22 -8.53
N ASP A 179 6.67 -5.53 -8.70
CA ASP A 179 5.49 -5.74 -7.91
C ASP A 179 4.66 -6.91 -8.45
N VAL A 180 3.98 -7.61 -7.54
CA VAL A 180 3.02 -8.65 -7.82
C VAL A 180 1.62 -8.06 -7.75
N ILE A 181 0.95 -7.95 -8.89
CA ILE A 181 -0.45 -7.52 -8.99
C ILE A 181 -1.32 -8.77 -8.96
N THR A 182 -2.25 -8.84 -8.01
CA THR A 182 -2.89 -10.12 -7.63
C THR A 182 -4.26 -10.36 -8.26
N ASP A 183 -4.94 -9.31 -8.70
CA ASP A 183 -6.35 -9.35 -9.12
C ASP A 183 -6.66 -8.49 -10.35
N PHE A 184 -5.64 -8.17 -11.16
CA PHE A 184 -5.78 -7.36 -12.37
C PHE A 184 -6.93 -7.86 -13.28
N THR A 185 -7.85 -6.95 -13.63
CA THR A 185 -9.01 -7.21 -14.48
C THR A 185 -8.80 -6.61 -15.88
N PRO A 186 -8.47 -7.42 -16.91
CA PRO A 186 -8.22 -6.91 -18.24
C PRO A 186 -9.44 -6.20 -18.86
N GLY A 187 -9.22 -4.96 -19.31
CA GLY A 187 -10.27 -4.13 -19.91
C GLY A 187 -10.99 -3.21 -18.93
N GLU A 188 -10.72 -3.35 -17.63
CA GLU A 188 -11.16 -2.46 -16.57
C GLU A 188 -9.94 -1.73 -15.97
N ASP A 189 -8.95 -2.50 -15.52
CA ASP A 189 -7.75 -1.97 -14.89
C ASP A 189 -6.67 -1.57 -15.90
N VAL A 190 -5.75 -0.72 -15.44
CA VAL A 190 -4.59 -0.30 -16.22
C VAL A 190 -3.30 -0.37 -15.41
N ILE A 191 -2.23 -0.74 -16.10
CA ILE A 191 -0.88 -0.75 -15.60
C ILE A 191 -0.20 0.54 -16.05
N VAL A 192 0.17 1.38 -15.10
CA VAL A 192 0.89 2.62 -15.36
C VAL A 192 2.37 2.33 -15.39
N VAL A 193 2.96 2.35 -16.59
CA VAL A 193 4.37 2.02 -16.81
C VAL A 193 5.19 3.30 -16.91
N SER A 194 6.08 3.50 -15.93
CA SER A 194 7.03 4.62 -15.89
C SER A 194 8.42 4.19 -16.34
N GLY A 195 9.13 5.07 -17.05
CA GLY A 195 10.50 4.80 -17.53
C GLY A 195 10.57 3.93 -18.79
N VAL A 196 9.43 3.60 -19.39
CA VAL A 196 9.33 2.90 -20.67
C VAL A 196 8.49 3.75 -21.64
N PRO A 197 8.99 4.09 -22.84
CA PRO A 197 8.31 5.00 -23.77
C PRO A 197 7.07 4.40 -24.46
N SER A 198 6.96 3.08 -24.62
CA SER A 198 5.79 2.47 -25.28
C SER A 198 5.68 0.96 -25.07
N PHE A 199 4.48 0.42 -25.34
CA PHE A 199 4.18 -1.01 -25.32
C PHE A 199 5.10 -1.86 -26.20
N ALA A 200 5.57 -1.32 -27.32
CA ALA A 200 6.44 -2.06 -28.24
C ALA A 200 7.78 -2.46 -27.62
N GLN A 201 8.14 -1.88 -26.47
CA GLN A 201 9.35 -2.21 -25.71
C GLN A 201 9.12 -3.20 -24.57
N LEU A 202 7.89 -3.68 -24.39
CA LEU A 202 7.59 -4.71 -23.41
C LEU A 202 7.61 -6.10 -24.05
N SER A 203 8.07 -7.08 -23.29
CA SER A 203 7.90 -8.51 -23.52
C SER A 203 6.98 -9.04 -22.42
N LEU A 204 5.95 -9.80 -22.80
CA LEU A 204 5.01 -10.41 -21.87
C LEU A 204 5.27 -11.91 -21.86
N VAL A 205 5.73 -12.44 -20.73
CA VAL A 205 6.21 -13.82 -20.60
C VAL A 205 5.30 -14.60 -19.66
N SER A 206 4.67 -15.65 -20.17
CA SER A 206 3.87 -16.57 -19.34
C SER A 206 4.78 -17.44 -18.49
N ILE A 207 4.49 -17.53 -17.20
CA ILE A 207 5.25 -18.29 -16.20
C ILE A 207 4.30 -19.20 -15.42
N THR A 208 4.77 -20.42 -15.13
CA THR A 208 4.03 -21.41 -14.34
C THR A 208 4.14 -21.13 -12.84
N PRO A 209 3.13 -21.50 -12.01
CA PRO A 209 3.18 -21.28 -10.56
C PRO A 209 4.49 -21.77 -9.90
N GLU A 210 5.02 -22.90 -10.37
CA GLU A 210 6.25 -23.51 -9.87
C GLU A 210 7.48 -22.62 -10.11
N ALA A 211 7.51 -21.93 -11.26
CA ALA A 211 8.59 -21.02 -11.62
C ALA A 211 8.47 -19.68 -10.87
N VAL A 212 7.25 -19.19 -10.62
CA VAL A 212 7.03 -17.91 -9.91
C VAL A 212 7.62 -17.92 -8.50
N ARG A 213 7.47 -19.01 -7.73
CA ARG A 213 8.06 -19.11 -6.37
C ARG A 213 9.59 -18.96 -6.36
N GLY A 214 10.27 -19.30 -7.45
CA GLY A 214 11.71 -19.12 -7.58
C GLY A 214 12.10 -17.67 -7.88
N ILE A 215 11.18 -16.88 -8.44
CA ILE A 215 11.41 -15.50 -8.88
C ILE A 215 11.09 -14.50 -7.75
N PHE A 216 10.05 -14.76 -6.95
CA PHE A 216 9.60 -13.89 -5.85
C PHE A 216 9.73 -14.58 -4.48
N PRO A 217 10.95 -14.84 -3.98
CA PRO A 217 11.13 -15.59 -2.73
C PRO A 217 10.73 -14.82 -1.47
N SER A 218 10.62 -13.49 -1.55
CA SER A 218 10.14 -12.63 -0.45
C SER A 218 8.64 -12.77 -0.19
N ILE A 219 7.88 -13.31 -1.15
CA ILE A 219 6.44 -13.52 -1.01
C ILE A 219 6.21 -14.91 -0.40
N GLU A 220 5.81 -14.94 0.88
CA GLU A 220 5.69 -16.18 1.66
C GLU A 220 4.47 -17.03 1.31
N ARG A 221 3.62 -16.60 0.36
CA ARG A 221 2.48 -17.39 -0.12
C ARG A 221 2.78 -18.14 -1.42
N THR A 222 1.92 -19.09 -1.76
CA THR A 222 1.96 -19.71 -3.08
C THR A 222 1.35 -18.73 -4.07
N LEU A 223 2.16 -18.29 -5.04
CA LEU A 223 1.70 -17.50 -6.16
C LEU A 223 1.20 -18.44 -7.27
N GLY A 224 0.14 -18.02 -7.95
CA GLY A 224 -0.29 -18.63 -9.21
C GLY A 224 0.75 -18.48 -10.31
N GLY A 225 0.46 -19.09 -11.47
CA GLY A 225 1.13 -18.74 -12.71
C GLY A 225 0.66 -17.37 -13.18
N GLY A 226 1.22 -16.85 -14.26
CA GLY A 226 0.79 -15.56 -14.77
C GLY A 226 1.75 -14.95 -15.76
N THR A 227 1.74 -13.63 -15.87
CA THR A 227 2.52 -12.89 -16.85
C THR A 227 3.59 -12.02 -16.19
N LEU A 228 4.86 -12.24 -16.53
CA LEU A 228 5.92 -11.26 -16.28
C LEU A 228 5.87 -10.16 -17.34
N ILE A 229 6.10 -8.94 -16.89
CA ILE A 229 6.26 -7.76 -17.73
C ILE A 229 7.76 -7.42 -17.75
N GLU A 230 8.38 -7.60 -18.90
CA GLU A 230 9.81 -7.40 -19.10
C GLU A 230 10.09 -6.26 -20.07
N VAL A 231 11.12 -5.46 -19.80
CA VAL A 231 11.59 -4.42 -20.72
C VAL A 231 12.57 -5.04 -21.72
N GLN A 232 12.23 -5.08 -23.01
CA GLN A 232 12.99 -5.79 -24.05
C GLN A 232 14.46 -5.36 -24.14
N ALA A 233 14.75 -4.06 -23.95
CA ALA A 233 16.09 -3.52 -24.11
C ALA A 233 17.05 -3.93 -22.99
N THR A 234 16.53 -4.15 -21.78
CA THR A 234 17.32 -4.40 -20.57
C THR A 234 17.14 -5.82 -20.02
N GLY A 235 16.05 -6.50 -20.38
CA GLY A 235 15.63 -7.75 -19.75
C GLY A 235 15.09 -7.55 -18.32
N GLN A 236 14.88 -6.30 -17.89
CA GLN A 236 14.37 -6.00 -16.55
C GLN A 236 12.92 -6.43 -16.44
N VAL A 237 12.60 -7.28 -15.47
CA VAL A 237 11.22 -7.53 -15.06
C VAL A 237 10.76 -6.36 -14.18
N ILE A 238 9.63 -5.74 -14.54
CA ILE A 238 9.09 -4.55 -13.88
C ILE A 238 7.75 -4.81 -13.18
N GLY A 239 7.15 -5.98 -13.39
CA GLY A 239 5.91 -6.37 -12.73
C GLY A 239 5.52 -7.80 -13.08
N PHE A 240 4.66 -8.39 -12.25
CA PHE A 240 4.06 -9.69 -12.46
C PHE A 240 2.55 -9.60 -12.25
N LEU A 241 1.78 -10.13 -13.20
CA LEU A 241 0.32 -10.24 -13.10
C LEU A 241 -0.04 -11.68 -12.76
N GLU A 242 -0.53 -11.89 -11.55
CA GLU A 242 -0.92 -13.21 -11.08
C GLU A 242 -2.21 -13.68 -11.78
N ASN A 243 -2.22 -14.93 -12.23
CA ASN A 243 -3.34 -15.60 -12.91
C ASN A 243 -3.83 -14.92 -14.20
N ILE A 244 -3.00 -14.07 -14.81
CA ILE A 244 -3.28 -13.45 -16.10
C ILE A 244 -2.31 -13.98 -17.16
N GLU A 245 -2.86 -14.47 -18.27
CA GLU A 245 -2.08 -14.91 -19.41
C GLU A 245 -1.82 -13.77 -20.40
N PRO A 246 -0.69 -13.74 -21.14
CA PRO A 246 -0.33 -12.63 -22.01
C PRO A 246 -1.39 -12.30 -23.07
N GLN A 247 -2.14 -13.30 -23.55
CA GLN A 247 -3.16 -13.11 -24.59
C GLN A 247 -4.42 -12.39 -24.10
N GLN A 248 -4.60 -12.27 -22.78
CA GLN A 248 -5.70 -11.50 -22.19
C GLN A 248 -5.39 -10.00 -22.14
N LEU A 249 -4.11 -9.62 -22.30
CA LEU A 249 -3.65 -8.25 -22.19
C LEU A 249 -3.72 -7.53 -23.54
N LEU A 250 -4.20 -6.30 -23.51
CA LEU A 250 -4.29 -5.42 -24.67
C LEU A 250 -3.31 -4.26 -24.52
N THR A 251 -3.01 -3.55 -25.61
CA THR A 251 -2.20 -2.33 -25.49
C THR A 251 -2.85 -1.27 -24.61
N SER A 252 -4.18 -1.29 -24.49
CA SER A 252 -4.95 -0.41 -23.60
C SER A 252 -4.86 -0.80 -22.12
N SER A 253 -4.38 -2.01 -21.80
CA SER A 253 -4.07 -2.41 -20.42
C SER A 253 -2.88 -1.65 -19.86
N PHE A 254 -2.16 -0.88 -20.68
CA PHE A 254 -0.95 -0.19 -20.30
C PHE A 254 -1.03 1.30 -20.65
N LEU A 255 -0.64 2.14 -19.70
CA LEU A 255 -0.47 3.57 -19.88
C LEU A 255 1.01 3.92 -19.70
N PHE A 256 1.64 4.51 -20.72
CA PHE A 256 3.07 4.79 -20.71
C PHE A 256 3.35 6.26 -20.45
N PHE A 257 4.28 6.52 -19.53
CA PHE A 257 4.83 7.85 -19.30
C PHE A 257 6.32 7.83 -19.61
N PRO A 258 6.78 8.53 -20.66
CA PRO A 258 8.20 8.66 -20.92
C PRO A 258 8.84 9.44 -19.77
N THR A 259 10.01 9.01 -19.30
CA THR A 259 10.87 9.88 -18.49
C THR A 259 11.19 11.10 -19.34
N SER A 260 10.73 12.28 -18.91
CA SER A 260 11.17 13.52 -19.54
C SER A 260 12.69 13.57 -19.45
N LEU A 261 13.37 13.56 -20.60
CA LEU A 261 14.79 13.90 -20.69
C LEU A 261 14.97 15.29 -20.06
N GLY A 262 15.50 15.32 -18.85
CA GLY A 262 16.09 16.48 -18.19
C GLY A 262 17.60 16.35 -18.23
#